data_AF-A0A1B8NY76-F1
#
_entry.id   AF-A0A1B8NY76-F1
#
_cell.length_a   1.000
_cell.length_b   1.000
_cell.length_c   1.000
_cell.angle_alpha   90.00
_cell.angle_beta   90.00
_cell.angle_gamma   90.00
#
_symmetry.space_group_name_H-M   'P 1'
#
loop_
_entity.id
_entity.type
_entity.pdbx_description
1 polymer ?
#
loop_
_entity_poly.entity_id
_entity_poly.type
_entity_poly.pdbx_seq_one_letter_code
_entity_poly.pdbx_strand_id
1 'polypeptide(L)'
;MEFDDNASIGNNSYLAVAKDRVETIKGKRDVSVVSDLTEKVDGNHGQTVGGDSQAQIGGDLTLKAEGEIVLDASKITLVSGGTALVVANGSVDVTPALNVGSASPGAAATPAIPAVLEAAAGEGAPFVSHCPAEEE
;
A
#
# COMPACT_ATOMS: atom_id res chain seq x y z
N MET A 1 -32.13 23.44 -18.80
CA MET A 1 -32.34 23.84 -17.39
C MET A 1 -31.28 23.15 -16.57
N GLU A 2 -30.58 23.91 -15.78
CA GLU A 2 -29.65 23.42 -14.75
C GLU A 2 -30.48 23.24 -13.47
N PHE A 3 -30.28 22.11 -12.78
CA PHE A 3 -31.01 21.79 -11.55
C PHE A 3 -29.99 21.45 -10.48
N ASP A 4 -30.08 22.14 -9.35
CA ASP A 4 -29.21 21.95 -8.20
C ASP A 4 -29.98 21.17 -7.11
N ASP A 5 -29.27 20.28 -6.42
CA ASP A 5 -29.76 19.59 -5.22
C ASP A 5 -28.79 19.81 -4.06
N ASN A 6 -29.31 20.02 -2.86
CA ASN A 6 -28.53 20.21 -1.65
C ASN A 6 -29.21 19.50 -0.48
N ALA A 7 -28.44 18.67 0.23
CA ALA A 7 -28.91 17.97 1.42
C ALA A 7 -28.00 18.28 2.60
N SER A 8 -28.61 18.58 3.75
CA SER A 8 -27.92 18.73 5.04
C SER A 8 -28.50 17.73 6.04
N ILE A 9 -27.63 16.92 6.64
CA ILE A 9 -28.00 15.90 7.61
C ILE A 9 -27.43 16.32 8.97
N GLY A 10 -28.30 16.59 9.94
CA GLY A 10 -27.87 17.10 11.25
C GLY A 10 -27.22 16.07 12.18
N ASN A 11 -27.39 14.78 11.90
CA ASN A 11 -26.83 13.67 12.68
C ASN A 11 -26.21 12.63 11.71
N ASN A 12 -26.63 11.37 11.80
CA ASN A 12 -26.08 10.27 11.02
C ASN A 12 -26.85 10.08 9.70
N SER A 13 -26.13 9.71 8.64
CA SER A 13 -26.69 9.20 7.39
C SER A 13 -26.24 7.76 7.19
N TYR A 14 -27.15 6.88 6.76
CA TYR A 14 -26.84 5.48 6.46
C TYR A 14 -27.38 5.12 5.08
N LEU A 15 -26.56 4.43 4.29
CA LEU A 15 -26.88 4.04 2.93
C LEU A 15 -26.58 2.56 2.71
N ALA A 16 -27.63 1.75 2.68
CA ALA A 16 -27.54 0.34 2.29
C ALA A 16 -28.02 0.17 0.85
N VAL A 17 -27.18 -0.47 0.03
CA VAL A 17 -27.52 -0.87 -1.33
C VAL A 17 -27.44 -2.38 -1.38
N ALA A 18 -28.56 -3.06 -1.64
CA ALA A 18 -28.64 -4.51 -1.60
C ALA A 18 -27.92 -5.20 -2.79
N LYS A 19 -27.60 -4.44 -3.84
CA LYS A 19 -26.99 -4.96 -5.06
C LYS A 19 -25.91 -4.01 -5.60
N ASP A 20 -26.22 -3.21 -6.61
CA ASP A 20 -25.22 -2.41 -7.32
C ASP A 20 -25.46 -0.92 -7.10
N ARG A 21 -24.38 -0.17 -6.85
CA ARG A 21 -24.35 1.29 -6.93
C ARG A 21 -23.44 1.67 -8.09
N VAL A 22 -23.98 2.46 -9.03
CA VAL A 22 -23.21 3.06 -10.13
C VAL A 22 -23.36 4.57 -10.02
N GLU A 23 -22.26 5.29 -9.96
CA GLU A 23 -22.22 6.74 -9.82
C GLU A 23 -21.41 7.35 -10.97
N THR A 24 -21.99 8.36 -11.62
CA THR A 24 -21.35 9.10 -12.71
C THR A 24 -21.40 10.58 -12.38
N ILE A 25 -20.24 11.18 -12.17
CA ILE A 25 -20.09 12.63 -12.00
C ILE A 25 -19.43 13.17 -13.27
N LYS A 26 -20.17 13.96 -14.05
CA LYS A 26 -19.62 14.60 -15.28
C LYS A 26 -18.72 15.79 -14.98
N GLY A 27 -18.95 16.44 -13.84
CA GLY A 27 -18.18 17.58 -13.36
C GLY A 27 -17.14 17.17 -12.32
N LYS A 28 -16.82 18.12 -11.43
CA LYS A 28 -15.88 17.91 -10.33
C LYS A 28 -16.57 17.19 -9.17
N ARG A 29 -15.84 16.31 -8.49
CA ARG A 29 -16.21 15.73 -7.19
C ARG A 29 -15.21 16.20 -6.14
N ASP A 30 -15.70 16.94 -5.15
CA ASP A 30 -14.94 17.31 -3.94
C ASP A 30 -15.49 16.54 -2.75
N VAL A 31 -14.61 15.96 -1.93
CA VAL A 31 -14.97 15.22 -0.72
C VAL A 31 -14.07 15.68 0.42
N SER A 32 -14.67 15.99 1.57
CA SER A 32 -13.96 16.33 2.80
C SER A 32 -14.50 15.49 3.95
N VAL A 33 -13.61 14.79 4.64
CA VAL A 33 -13.89 14.02 5.86
C VAL A 33 -13.04 14.61 6.96
N VAL A 34 -13.65 15.06 8.06
CA VAL A 34 -12.97 15.81 9.12
C VAL A 34 -12.27 14.90 10.14
N SER A 35 -12.79 13.68 10.31
CA SER A 35 -12.21 12.66 11.17
C SER A 35 -11.78 11.48 10.31
N ASP A 36 -12.19 10.26 10.67
CA ASP A 36 -11.64 9.06 10.07
C ASP A 36 -12.43 8.63 8.82
N LEU A 37 -11.71 8.13 7.82
CA LEU A 37 -12.27 7.41 6.68
C LEU A 37 -11.77 5.96 6.71
N THR A 38 -12.70 5.01 6.75
CA THR A 38 -12.40 3.58 6.65
C THR A 38 -13.16 3.00 5.46
N GLU A 39 -12.43 2.44 4.51
CA GLU A 39 -12.98 1.76 3.34
C GLU A 39 -12.59 0.29 3.37
N LYS A 40 -13.58 -0.60 3.22
CA LYS A 40 -13.37 -2.04 3.11
C LYS A 40 -13.97 -2.52 1.80
N VAL A 41 -13.15 -3.19 0.99
CA VAL A 41 -13.57 -3.86 -0.23
C VAL A 41 -13.22 -5.33 -0.07
N ASP A 42 -14.24 -6.18 0.07
CA ASP A 42 -14.05 -7.64 0.20
C ASP A 42 -13.65 -8.30 -1.14
N GLY A 43 -13.94 -7.63 -2.27
CA GLY A 43 -13.50 -8.03 -3.60
C GLY A 43 -12.30 -7.21 -4.09
N ASN A 44 -12.25 -6.98 -5.40
CA ASN A 44 -11.17 -6.21 -6.02
C ASN A 44 -11.43 -4.70 -5.96
N HIS A 45 -10.39 -3.93 -5.63
CA HIS A 45 -10.37 -2.47 -5.80
C HIS A 45 -9.57 -2.11 -7.06
N GLY A 46 -10.20 -1.41 -8.00
CA GLY A 46 -9.55 -0.88 -9.20
C GLY A 46 -9.75 0.62 -9.28
N GLN A 47 -8.67 1.35 -9.62
CA GLN A 47 -8.70 2.79 -9.81
C GLN A 47 -7.97 3.13 -11.11
N THR A 48 -8.63 3.90 -11.97
CA THR A 48 -8.04 4.44 -13.20
C THR A 48 -8.10 5.95 -13.14
N VAL A 49 -6.96 6.59 -13.24
CA VAL A 49 -6.83 8.05 -13.26
C VAL A 49 -6.34 8.45 -14.64
N GLY A 50 -7.15 9.25 -15.36
CA GLY A 50 -6.80 9.70 -16.71
C GLY A 50 -5.76 10.83 -16.75
N GLY A 51 -5.50 11.47 -15.60
CA GLY A 51 -4.47 12.49 -15.40
C GLY A 51 -3.56 12.13 -14.22
N ASP A 52 -3.20 13.12 -13.41
CA ASP A 52 -2.29 12.91 -12.27
C ASP A 52 -3.02 12.40 -11.02
N SER A 53 -2.39 11.48 -10.30
CA SER A 53 -2.80 11.06 -8.94
C SER A 53 -1.79 11.58 -7.93
N GLN A 54 -2.28 12.24 -6.87
CA GLN A 54 -1.45 12.81 -5.81
C GLN A 54 -2.07 12.48 -4.45
N ALA A 55 -1.24 12.01 -3.52
CA ALA A 55 -1.62 11.76 -2.14
C ALA A 55 -0.63 12.46 -1.20
N GLN A 56 -1.15 13.26 -0.28
CA GLN A 56 -0.36 13.90 0.76
C GLN A 56 -0.77 13.32 2.11
N ILE A 57 0.17 12.62 2.75
CA ILE A 57 -0.06 11.95 4.03
C ILE A 57 0.76 12.68 5.08
N GLY A 58 0.09 13.22 6.11
CA GLY A 58 0.75 13.95 7.20
C GLY A 58 1.43 13.04 8.22
N GLY A 59 1.03 11.76 8.26
CA GLY A 59 1.64 10.70 9.06
C GLY A 59 2.26 9.61 8.18
N ASP A 60 2.09 8.36 8.60
CA ASP A 60 2.68 7.21 7.89
C ASP A 60 1.80 6.73 6.72
N LEU A 61 2.44 6.35 5.62
CA LEU A 61 1.83 5.57 4.55
C LEU A 61 2.30 4.11 4.65
N THR A 62 1.37 3.20 4.92
CA THR A 62 1.66 1.76 4.98
C THR A 62 0.98 1.03 3.83
N LEU A 63 1.76 0.31 3.02
CA LEU A 63 1.27 -0.60 1.99
C LEU A 63 1.64 -2.03 2.37
N LYS A 64 0.65 -2.89 2.52
CA LYS A 64 0.85 -4.32 2.78
C LYS A 64 0.11 -5.13 1.72
N ALA A 65 0.86 -5.96 1.00
CA ALA A 65 0.32 -6.98 0.11
C ALA A 65 0.82 -8.35 0.59
N GLU A 66 -0.05 -9.36 0.54
CA GLU A 66 0.38 -10.75 0.76
C GLU A 66 1.10 -11.32 -0.47
N GLY A 67 0.71 -10.85 -1.66
CA GLY A 67 1.37 -11.15 -2.92
C GLY A 67 2.40 -10.07 -3.29
N GLU A 68 2.25 -9.50 -4.48
CA GLU A 68 3.20 -8.56 -5.06
C GLU A 68 2.69 -7.12 -5.05
N ILE A 69 3.63 -6.17 -4.94
CA ILE A 69 3.39 -4.76 -5.28
C ILE A 69 4.18 -4.47 -6.57
N VAL A 70 3.47 -4.24 -7.67
CA VAL A 70 4.07 -3.86 -8.95
C VAL A 70 3.95 -2.35 -9.14
N LEU A 71 5.07 -1.69 -9.39
CA LEU A 71 5.14 -0.29 -9.79
C LEU A 71 5.72 -0.22 -11.20
N ASP A 72 4.86 0.00 -12.20
CA ASP A 72 5.28 0.20 -13.58
C ASP A 72 5.17 1.69 -13.92
N ALA A 73 6.33 2.33 -14.05
CA ALA A 73 6.45 3.73 -14.38
C ALA A 73 7.77 3.98 -15.12
N SER A 74 7.81 5.03 -15.93
CA SER A 74 9.05 5.45 -16.60
C SER A 74 10.15 5.90 -15.63
N LYS A 75 9.76 6.38 -14.44
CA LYS A 75 10.67 6.78 -13.36
C LYS A 75 9.98 6.65 -12.00
N ILE A 76 10.70 6.10 -11.02
CA ILE A 76 10.30 6.09 -9.61
C ILE A 76 11.35 6.88 -8.81
N THR A 77 10.90 7.79 -7.95
CA THR A 77 11.76 8.57 -7.05
C THR A 77 11.23 8.42 -5.63
N LEU A 78 12.05 7.88 -4.74
CA LEU A 78 11.74 7.76 -3.31
C LEU A 78 12.72 8.66 -2.55
N VAL A 79 12.22 9.67 -1.84
CA VAL A 79 13.06 10.58 -1.06
C VAL A 79 12.84 10.34 0.42
N SER A 80 13.92 10.09 1.16
CA SER A 80 13.90 9.92 2.61
C SER A 80 15.09 10.66 3.23
N GLY A 81 14.84 11.47 4.26
CA GLY A 81 15.90 12.19 4.98
C GLY A 81 16.78 13.09 4.10
N GLY A 82 16.27 13.60 2.98
CA GLY A 82 17.03 14.42 2.02
C GLY A 82 17.86 13.63 1.00
N THR A 83 17.80 12.30 1.03
CA THR A 83 18.44 11.39 0.06
C THR A 83 17.38 10.78 -0.86
N ALA A 84 17.70 10.62 -2.14
CA ALA A 84 16.80 10.01 -3.12
C ALA A 84 17.31 8.64 -3.59
N LEU A 85 16.40 7.67 -3.68
CA LEU A 85 16.54 6.46 -4.47
C LEU A 85 15.81 6.67 -5.81
N VAL A 86 16.53 6.53 -6.92
CA VAL A 86 15.97 6.68 -8.27
C VAL A 86 16.10 5.38 -9.04
N VAL A 87 14.99 4.88 -9.57
CA VAL A 87 14.97 3.77 -10.53
C VAL A 87 14.58 4.33 -11.90
N ALA A 88 15.48 4.21 -12.88
CA ALA A 88 15.28 4.67 -14.26
C ALA A 88 16.19 3.90 -15.22
N ASN A 89 15.78 3.73 -16.48
CA ASN A 89 16.62 3.19 -17.57
C ASN A 89 17.26 1.80 -17.28
N GLY A 90 16.66 1.00 -16.40
CA GLY A 90 17.23 -0.30 -15.99
C GLY A 90 18.38 -0.21 -14.99
N SER A 91 18.73 0.98 -14.49
CA SER A 91 19.68 1.18 -13.39
C SER A 91 18.97 1.61 -12.10
N VAL A 92 19.57 1.24 -10.97
CA VAL A 92 19.22 1.74 -9.65
C VAL A 92 20.32 2.71 -9.25
N ASP A 93 20.06 4.01 -9.37
CA ASP A 93 21.02 5.05 -9.01
C ASP A 93 20.79 5.47 -7.55
N VAL A 94 21.84 5.30 -6.75
CA VAL A 94 21.83 5.53 -5.32
C VAL A 94 22.97 6.48 -4.97
N THR A 95 22.69 7.60 -4.32
CA THR A 95 23.72 8.53 -3.84
C THR A 95 23.27 9.15 -2.53
N PRO A 96 24.06 9.11 -1.43
CA PRO A 96 25.45 8.62 -1.35
C PRO A 96 25.60 7.11 -1.12
N ALA A 97 24.60 6.41 -0.58
CA ALA A 97 24.57 4.95 -0.45
C ALA A 97 23.16 4.46 -0.08
N LEU A 98 22.85 3.20 -0.41
CA LEU A 98 21.64 2.49 0.01
C LEU A 98 22.12 1.51 1.06
N ASN A 99 21.80 1.76 2.32
CA ASN A 99 22.08 0.80 3.39
C ASN A 99 21.09 -0.36 3.25
N VAL A 100 21.47 -1.38 2.48
CA VAL A 100 20.84 -2.70 2.52
C VAL A 100 21.29 -3.41 3.80
N GLY A 101 20.70 -3.03 4.94
CA GLY A 101 20.78 -3.85 6.14
C GLY A 101 19.91 -5.11 5.97
N SER A 102 20.13 -6.13 6.80
CA SER A 102 19.17 -7.22 6.99
C SER A 102 17.90 -6.69 7.68
N ALA A 103 17.14 -5.84 6.97
CA ALA A 103 15.80 -5.47 7.36
C ALA A 103 14.93 -6.71 7.15
N SER A 104 14.85 -7.55 8.20
CA SER A 104 13.76 -8.50 8.34
C SER A 104 12.46 -7.72 8.17
N PRO A 105 11.47 -8.20 7.39
CA PRO A 105 10.18 -7.56 7.32
C PRO A 105 9.72 -7.30 8.74
N GLY A 106 9.69 -6.03 9.15
CA GLY A 106 9.24 -5.65 10.48
C GLY A 106 7.91 -6.35 10.69
N ALA A 107 7.86 -7.20 11.72
CA ALA A 107 6.78 -8.15 11.91
C ALA A 107 5.44 -7.48 11.62
N ALA A 108 4.79 -7.88 10.52
CA ALA A 108 3.37 -7.64 10.39
C ALA A 108 2.75 -8.18 11.68
N ALA A 109 2.01 -7.35 12.42
CA ALA A 109 1.41 -7.74 13.69
C ALA A 109 0.73 -9.12 13.52
N THR A 110 1.32 -10.16 14.13
CA THR A 110 0.84 -11.53 14.01
C THR A 110 -0.34 -11.73 14.94
N PRO A 111 -1.41 -12.43 14.52
CA PRO A 111 -2.51 -12.79 15.40
C PRO A 111 -2.01 -13.69 16.53
N ALA A 112 -2.47 -13.44 17.76
CA ALA A 112 -2.07 -14.17 18.95
C ALA A 112 -2.70 -15.58 19.00
N ILE A 113 -2.15 -16.55 18.26
CA ILE A 113 -2.53 -17.96 18.43
C ILE A 113 -1.29 -18.87 18.41
N PRO A 114 -0.86 -19.41 19.57
CA PRO A 114 0.39 -20.19 19.73
C PRO A 114 0.50 -21.48 18.90
N ALA A 115 -0.61 -22.04 18.41
CA ALA A 115 -0.62 -23.34 17.74
C ALA A 115 0.06 -23.35 16.36
N VAL A 116 0.22 -22.18 15.71
CA VAL A 116 0.85 -22.08 14.38
C VAL A 116 2.39 -22.14 14.48
N LEU A 117 2.94 -21.78 15.64
CA LEU A 117 4.39 -21.65 15.85
C LEU A 117 5.11 -23.00 15.98
N GLU A 118 4.44 -24.04 16.50
CA GLU A 118 5.04 -25.37 16.61
C GLU A 118 5.12 -26.09 15.25
N ALA A 119 4.22 -25.78 14.32
CA ALA A 119 4.25 -26.37 12.97
C ALA A 119 5.41 -25.82 12.13
N ALA A 120 5.74 -24.53 12.26
CA ALA A 120 6.79 -23.88 11.47
C ALA A 120 8.22 -24.20 11.93
N ALA A 121 8.42 -24.67 13.16
CA ALA A 121 9.73 -25.05 13.68
C ALA A 121 10.24 -26.41 13.16
N GLY A 122 9.35 -27.24 12.58
CA GLY A 122 9.68 -28.58 12.06
C GLY A 122 10.24 -28.61 10.64
N GLU A 123 10.02 -27.56 9.84
CA GLU A 123 10.46 -27.49 8.44
C GLU A 123 11.66 -26.55 8.33
N GLY A 124 12.86 -27.13 8.33
CA GLY A 124 14.13 -26.41 8.32
C GLY A 124 14.23 -25.32 7.23
N ALA A 125 14.60 -24.11 7.65
CA ALA A 125 14.69 -22.95 6.78
C ALA A 125 15.74 -23.12 5.66
N PRO A 126 15.47 -22.68 4.42
CA PRO A 126 16.26 -22.98 3.22
C PRO A 126 17.56 -22.16 3.07
N PHE A 127 18.00 -21.45 4.12
CA PHE A 127 19.06 -20.43 4.01
C PHE A 127 20.49 -20.92 4.32
N VAL A 128 20.73 -22.24 4.39
CA VAL A 128 22.08 -22.78 4.64
C VAL A 128 22.51 -23.71 3.51
N SER A 129 22.57 -23.18 2.28
CA SER A 129 23.21 -23.87 1.15
C SER A 129 24.18 -22.90 0.50
N HIS A 130 25.40 -22.87 1.04
CA HIS A 130 26.69 -22.49 0.44
C HIS A 130 27.63 -21.82 1.46
N CYS A 131 28.13 -22.61 2.42
CA CYS A 131 29.47 -22.39 2.96
C CYS A 131 30.36 -23.46 2.33
N PRO A 132 31.35 -23.11 1.47
CA PRO A 132 32.40 -24.06 1.13
C PRO A 132 33.25 -24.28 2.38
N ALA A 133 33.42 -25.54 2.78
CA ALA A 133 34.39 -25.89 3.81
C ALA A 133 35.81 -25.70 3.24
N GLU A 134 36.61 -24.89 3.92
CA GLU A 134 38.06 -24.87 3.74
C GLU A 134 38.69 -26.11 4.40
N GLU A 135 39.75 -26.61 3.75
CA GLU A 135 40.84 -27.52 4.19
C GLU A 135 40.50 -29.03 4.31
N GLU A 136 41.34 -29.99 3.85
CA GLU A 136 42.78 -30.07 3.53
C GLU A 136 43.12 -30.58 2.12
#